data_AF-A0A182SSL9-F1
#
_entry.id   AF-A0A182SSL9-F1
#
_cell.length_a   1.000
_cell.length_b   1.000
_cell.length_c   1.000
_cell.angle_alpha   90.00
_cell.angle_beta   90.00
_cell.angle_gamma   90.00
#
_symmetry.space_group_name_H-M   'P 1'
#
loop_
_entity.id
_entity.type
_entity.pdbx_description
1 polymer ?
#
loop_
_entity_poly.entity_id
_entity_poly.type
_entity_poly.pdbx_seq_one_letter_code
_entity_poly.pdbx_strand_id
1 'polypeptide(L)'
;MQLSKCPESGVNISGENHSIRLIKTASIAYPDAGQRITTIQLDGVQYFISRMNPYSPELNYFLAYQYCRSLGLQLASFETKEKVESMTEYLQNAGYGKYNFWTSGNRLGTGMFLWMSTGLPFNATFDYFEKSPETVGMDPLDHNSNTSPQRTARDSSSGLQKGCVHLKAPSLRWAPEDCSAVKDFICEQTRCYYYNYGSIPVSSAQG
;
A
#
# COMPACT_ATOMS: atom_id res chain seq x y z
N MET A 1 0.26 21.52 7.98
CA MET A 1 0.41 20.07 8.11
C MET A 1 1.88 19.76 7.91
N GLN A 2 2.61 19.35 8.95
CA GLN A 2 4.04 19.10 8.84
C GLN A 2 4.25 17.60 8.65
N LEU A 3 4.66 17.21 7.45
CA LEU A 3 4.98 15.83 7.12
C LEU A 3 6.36 15.53 7.67
N SER A 4 6.47 14.49 8.49
CA SER A 4 7.75 14.02 9.00
C SER A 4 7.87 12.51 8.80
N LYS A 5 9.10 12.07 8.58
CA LYS A 5 9.45 10.65 8.64
C LYS A 5 9.09 10.17 10.04
N CYS A 6 8.38 9.05 10.15
CA CYS A 6 8.17 8.47 11.46
C CYS A 6 9.54 8.25 12.14
N PRO A 7 9.65 8.51 13.45
CA PRO A 7 10.83 8.07 14.19
C PRO A 7 11.06 6.60 13.82
N GLU A 8 12.30 6.23 13.50
CA GLU A 8 12.63 4.83 13.29
C GLU A 8 12.33 4.11 14.60
N SER A 9 11.14 3.54 14.72
CA SER A 9 10.92 2.47 15.66
C SER A 9 11.85 1.38 15.17
N GLY A 10 13.02 1.26 15.78
CA GLY A 10 13.74 0.01 15.78
C GLY A 10 12.79 -1.01 16.38
N VAL A 11 11.95 -1.63 15.54
CA VAL A 11 11.20 -2.81 15.91
C VAL A 11 12.27 -3.90 16.01
N ASN A 12 12.93 -3.93 17.17
CA ASN A 12 13.51 -5.15 17.63
C ASN A 12 12.30 -6.02 17.95
N ILE A 13 12.03 -7.02 17.10
CA ILE A 13 11.10 -8.10 17.45
C ILE A 13 11.79 -8.92 18.54
N SER A 14 11.96 -8.36 19.73
CA SER A 14 12.32 -9.11 20.92
C SER A 14 11.00 -9.55 21.53
N GLY A 15 10.67 -10.84 21.37
CA GLY A 15 9.48 -11.44 21.95
C GLY A 15 9.39 -11.17 23.44
N GLU A 16 8.31 -10.52 23.88
CA GLU A 16 7.94 -10.44 25.29
C GLU A 16 7.53 -11.84 25.77
N ASN A 17 8.41 -12.48 26.54
CA ASN A 17 8.08 -13.69 27.28
C ASN A 17 7.13 -13.36 28.43
N HIS A 18 5.83 -13.52 28.20
CA HIS A 18 4.87 -13.66 29.29
C HIS A 18 5.12 -15.00 30.00
N SER A 19 5.47 -14.91 31.29
CA SER A 19 5.77 -16.04 32.16
C SER A 19 4.53 -16.93 32.35
N ILE A 20 4.54 -18.13 31.75
CA ILE A 20 3.64 -19.23 32.12
C ILE A 20 4.50 -20.38 32.66
N ARG A 21 4.03 -20.93 33.78
CA ARG A 21 4.70 -21.84 34.69
C ARG A 21 5.29 -23.09 34.01
N LEU A 22 6.45 -23.49 34.54
CA LEU A 22 7.27 -24.66 34.23
C LEU A 22 6.47 -25.95 33.98
N ILE A 23 6.53 -26.45 32.74
CA ILE A 23 6.48 -27.89 32.43
C ILE A 23 7.81 -28.20 31.74
N LYS A 24 8.60 -29.11 32.30
CA LYS A 24 9.86 -29.58 31.71
C LYS A 24 9.56 -30.44 30.47
N THR A 25 9.38 -29.82 29.32
CA THR A 25 9.50 -30.48 28.01
C THR A 25 10.80 -30.04 27.37
N ALA A 26 11.56 -30.99 26.83
CA ALA A 26 12.80 -30.71 26.11
C ALA A 26 12.48 -29.78 24.93
N SER A 27 12.84 -28.51 25.07
CA SER A 27 12.59 -27.50 24.05
C SER A 27 13.64 -27.65 22.96
N ILE A 28 13.23 -28.15 21.80
CA ILE A 28 14.02 -28.01 20.57
C ILE A 28 14.08 -26.51 20.29
N ALA A 29 15.25 -25.90 20.50
CA ALA A 29 15.48 -24.52 20.10
C ALA A 29 15.48 -24.47 18.56
N TYR A 30 14.34 -24.11 17.98
CA TYR A 30 14.31 -23.65 16.60
C TYR A 30 15.10 -22.34 16.54
N PRO A 31 16.07 -22.19 15.62
CA PRO A 31 16.67 -20.89 15.40
C PRO A 31 15.56 -19.96 14.91
N ASP A 32 15.19 -18.99 15.76
CA ASP A 32 14.35 -17.87 15.37
C ASP A 32 15.19 -16.97 14.46
N ALA A 33 15.34 -17.40 13.21
CA ALA A 33 15.82 -16.56 12.14
C ALA A 33 14.67 -15.61 11.80
N GLY A 34 14.46 -14.59 12.65
CA GLY A 34 13.54 -13.51 12.37
C GLY A 34 13.76 -13.02 10.94
N GLN A 35 12.69 -12.98 10.15
CA GLN A 35 12.76 -12.71 8.72
C GLN A 35 13.46 -11.37 8.48
N ARG A 36 14.67 -11.41 7.91
CA ARG A 36 15.42 -10.20 7.57
C ARG A 36 14.73 -9.50 6.40
N ILE A 37 14.17 -8.33 6.66
CA ILE A 37 13.53 -7.48 5.66
C ILE A 37 14.61 -6.58 5.07
N THR A 38 14.94 -6.78 3.80
CA THR A 38 15.88 -5.92 3.07
C THR A 38 15.12 -4.79 2.41
N THR A 39 15.38 -3.55 2.86
CA THR A 39 14.82 -2.34 2.25
C THR A 39 15.82 -1.67 1.30
N ILE A 40 15.29 -0.86 0.39
CA ILE A 40 16.07 0.09 -0.41
C ILE A 40 15.72 1.52 0.03
N GLN A 41 16.61 2.47 -0.22
CA GLN A 41 16.34 3.89 0.02
C GLN A 41 16.38 4.63 -1.31
N LEU A 42 15.29 5.32 -1.65
CA LEU A 42 15.19 6.20 -2.81
C LEU A 42 14.63 7.53 -2.32
N ASP A 43 15.30 8.64 -2.65
CA ASP A 43 14.88 10.01 -2.27
C ASP A 43 14.57 10.20 -0.78
N GLY A 44 15.31 9.51 0.09
CA GLY A 44 15.13 9.55 1.55
C GLY A 44 13.94 8.74 2.10
N VAL A 45 13.23 8.00 1.23
CA VAL A 45 12.14 7.09 1.59
C VAL A 45 12.62 5.64 1.52
N GLN A 46 12.31 4.86 2.56
CA GLN A 46 12.59 3.42 2.54
C GLN A 46 11.48 2.67 1.80
N TYR A 47 11.86 1.72 0.95
CA TYR A 47 10.94 0.83 0.26
C TYR A 47 11.29 -0.63 0.51
N PHE A 48 10.27 -1.48 0.53
CA PHE A 48 10.40 -2.92 0.58
C PHE A 48 9.65 -3.52 -0.60
N ILE A 49 10.34 -4.31 -1.42
CA ILE A 49 9.79 -4.92 -2.63
C ILE A 49 9.80 -6.43 -2.41
N SER A 50 8.65 -7.07 -2.56
CA SER A 50 8.55 -8.52 -2.37
C SER A 50 7.47 -9.12 -3.24
N ARG A 51 7.58 -10.44 -3.40
CA ARG A 51 6.61 -11.29 -4.11
C ARG A 51 5.75 -12.09 -3.15
N MET A 52 6.29 -12.34 -1.96
CA MET A 52 5.73 -13.25 -0.96
C MET A 52 5.69 -12.61 0.41
N ASN A 53 4.87 -13.20 1.28
CA ASN A 53 4.90 -13.00 2.72
C ASN A 53 5.08 -14.38 3.40
N PRO A 54 5.38 -14.46 4.70
CA PRO A 54 5.59 -15.75 5.37
C PRO A 54 4.37 -16.68 5.40
N TYR A 55 3.18 -16.21 5.04
CA TYR A 55 1.94 -16.99 5.02
C TYR A 55 1.49 -17.42 3.62
N SER A 56 1.92 -16.72 2.57
CA SER A 56 1.55 -17.00 1.19
C SER A 56 2.63 -16.57 0.20
N PRO A 57 3.00 -17.43 -0.77
CA PRO A 57 3.88 -17.05 -1.88
C PRO A 57 3.18 -16.16 -2.92
N GLU A 58 1.85 -16.06 -2.86
CA GLU A 58 1.01 -15.35 -3.82
C GLU A 58 0.08 -14.38 -3.09
N LEU A 59 0.19 -13.09 -3.38
CA LEU A 59 -0.60 -12.06 -2.73
C LEU A 59 -1.48 -11.33 -3.72
N ASN A 60 -2.77 -11.23 -3.38
CA ASN A 60 -3.66 -10.26 -3.98
C ASN A 60 -3.46 -8.88 -3.34
N TYR A 61 -4.16 -7.86 -3.85
CA TYR A 61 -4.02 -6.48 -3.38
C TYR A 61 -4.23 -6.35 -1.87
N PHE A 62 -5.26 -7.00 -1.33
CA PHE A 62 -5.63 -6.88 0.09
C PHE A 62 -4.59 -7.53 1.00
N LEU A 63 -4.06 -8.69 0.61
CA LEU A 63 -2.99 -9.36 1.36
C LEU A 63 -1.69 -8.55 1.29
N ALA A 64 -1.35 -7.98 0.14
CA ALA A 64 -0.18 -7.11 0.00
C ALA A 64 -0.31 -5.86 0.88
N TYR A 65 -1.50 -5.24 0.90
CA TYR A 65 -1.79 -4.11 1.77
C TYR A 65 -1.60 -4.46 3.25
N GLN A 66 -2.25 -5.54 3.71
CA GLN A 66 -2.14 -5.99 5.10
C GLN A 66 -0.71 -6.33 5.49
N TYR A 67 0.06 -6.96 4.59
CA TYR A 67 1.42 -7.34 4.88
C TYR A 67 2.33 -6.12 5.04
N CYS A 68 2.24 -5.12 4.15
CA CYS A 68 2.96 -3.85 4.35
C CYS A 68 2.64 -3.25 5.73
N ARG A 69 1.36 -3.25 6.13
CA ARG A 69 0.94 -2.75 7.45
C ARG A 69 1.52 -3.54 8.62
N SER A 70 1.67 -4.86 8.49
CA SER A 70 2.31 -5.69 9.53
C SER A 70 3.80 -5.37 9.75
N LEU A 71 4.44 -4.74 8.77
CA LEU A 71 5.85 -4.32 8.85
C LEU A 71 6.01 -2.86 9.32
N GLY A 72 4.93 -2.18 9.69
CA GLY A 72 4.96 -0.73 9.94
C GLY A 72 5.22 0.10 8.67
N LEU A 73 4.97 -0.49 7.50
CA LEU A 73 5.04 0.16 6.18
C LEU A 73 3.62 0.31 5.61
N GLN A 74 3.51 0.86 4.41
CA GLN A 74 2.25 0.98 3.66
C GLN A 74 2.47 0.66 2.19
N LEU A 75 1.45 0.28 1.42
CA LEU A 75 1.65 0.14 -0.03
C LEU A 75 2.10 1.48 -0.63
N ALA A 76 3.00 1.44 -1.61
CA ALA A 76 3.63 2.64 -2.15
C ALA A 76 2.62 3.58 -2.82
N SER A 77 2.76 4.89 -2.60
CA SER A 77 1.98 5.93 -3.27
C SER A 77 2.89 6.78 -4.16
N PHE A 78 2.53 6.97 -5.42
CA PHE A 78 3.36 7.69 -6.38
C PHE A 78 2.79 9.10 -6.63
N GLU A 79 2.99 9.98 -5.65
CA GLU A 79 2.38 11.32 -5.63
C GLU A 79 3.18 12.39 -6.40
N THR A 80 4.46 12.13 -6.65
CA THR A 80 5.34 13.05 -7.37
C THR A 80 6.02 12.34 -8.54
N LYS A 81 6.43 13.12 -9.54
CA LYS A 81 7.12 12.62 -10.74
C LYS A 81 8.42 11.93 -10.35
N GLU A 82 9.14 12.51 -9.41
CA GLU A 82 10.42 12.03 -8.91
C GLU A 82 10.28 10.62 -8.30
N LYS A 83 9.24 10.37 -7.48
CA LYS A 83 8.97 9.04 -6.92
C LYS A 83 8.65 8.00 -8.00
N VAL A 84 7.94 8.39 -9.06
CA VAL A 84 7.62 7.49 -10.17
C VAL A 84 8.88 7.12 -10.93
N GLU A 85 9.68 8.11 -11.29
CA GLU A 85 10.88 7.94 -12.10
C GLU A 85 11.95 7.15 -11.32
N SER A 86 12.23 7.51 -10.07
CA SER A 86 13.25 6.83 -9.26
C SER A 86 12.90 5.36 -8.99
N MET A 87 11.63 5.05 -8.75
CA MET A 87 11.18 3.67 -8.60
C MET A 87 11.22 2.90 -9.93
N THR A 88 10.76 3.51 -11.02
CA THR A 88 10.74 2.87 -12.35
C THR A 88 12.16 2.54 -12.81
N GLU A 89 13.08 3.49 -12.68
CA GLU A 89 14.49 3.30 -13.02
C GLU A 89 15.11 2.18 -12.17
N TYR A 90 14.89 2.19 -10.85
CA TYR A 90 15.37 1.15 -9.97
C TYR A 90 14.87 -0.24 -10.41
N LEU A 91 13.56 -0.39 -10.64
CA LEU A 91 12.95 -1.66 -11.03
C LEU A 91 13.48 -2.16 -12.37
N GLN A 92 13.69 -1.27 -13.35
CA GLN A 92 14.29 -1.65 -14.64
C GLN A 92 15.73 -2.15 -14.44
N ASN A 93 16.57 -1.34 -13.77
CA ASN A 93 17.99 -1.62 -13.62
C ASN A 93 18.27 -2.86 -12.75
N ALA A 94 17.43 -3.13 -11.76
CA ALA A 94 17.52 -4.32 -10.91
C ALA A 94 16.96 -5.59 -11.57
N GLY A 95 16.50 -5.52 -12.82
CA GLY A 95 15.94 -6.68 -13.55
C GLY A 95 14.51 -7.05 -13.15
N TYR A 96 13.80 -6.15 -12.46
CA TYR A 96 12.42 -6.30 -12.03
C TYR A 96 11.40 -5.75 -13.03
N GLY A 97 11.82 -5.09 -14.11
CA GLY A 97 10.92 -4.50 -15.12
C GLY A 97 9.97 -5.49 -15.84
N LYS A 98 10.20 -6.79 -15.67
CA LYS A 98 9.34 -7.88 -16.21
C LYS A 98 8.19 -8.30 -15.28
N TYR A 99 8.12 -7.75 -14.07
CA TYR A 99 7.10 -8.10 -13.08
C TYR A 99 6.08 -6.99 -12.88
N ASN A 100 4.91 -7.36 -12.37
CA ASN A 100 3.83 -6.43 -12.06
C ASN A 100 3.79 -6.20 -10.55
N PHE A 101 3.57 -4.95 -10.13
CA PHE A 101 3.65 -4.58 -8.72
C PHE A 101 2.42 -3.84 -8.22
N TRP A 102 1.77 -4.36 -7.17
CA TRP A 102 0.72 -3.62 -6.48
C TRP A 102 1.25 -2.32 -5.89
N THR A 103 0.47 -1.26 -6.09
CA THR A 103 0.65 0.05 -5.49
C THR A 103 -0.52 0.32 -4.53
N SER A 104 -0.51 1.43 -3.80
CA SER A 104 -1.66 1.80 -2.95
C SER A 104 -2.85 2.40 -3.70
N GLY A 105 -2.76 2.56 -5.02
CA GLY A 105 -3.83 3.17 -5.80
C GLY A 105 -5.09 2.31 -5.82
N ASN A 106 -6.24 2.92 -5.57
CA ASN A 106 -7.53 2.23 -5.50
C ASN A 106 -8.67 3.19 -5.85
N ARG A 107 -9.74 2.69 -6.46
CA ARG A 107 -10.98 3.45 -6.70
C ARG A 107 -12.26 2.80 -6.17
N LEU A 108 -12.15 1.64 -5.54
CA LEU A 108 -13.27 0.95 -4.91
C LEU A 108 -13.80 1.80 -3.74
N GLY A 109 -15.12 1.98 -3.69
CA GLY A 109 -15.81 2.75 -2.65
C GLY A 109 -15.91 4.25 -2.92
N THR A 110 -14.99 4.84 -3.69
CA THR A 110 -15.01 6.27 -4.02
C THR A 110 -15.41 6.55 -5.47
N GLY A 111 -15.20 5.60 -6.38
CA GLY A 111 -15.38 5.78 -7.83
C GLY A 111 -14.22 6.50 -8.52
N MET A 112 -13.30 7.10 -7.76
CA MET A 112 -12.18 7.92 -8.21
C MET A 112 -10.85 7.41 -7.64
N PHE A 113 -9.76 7.50 -8.41
CA PHE A 113 -8.46 6.97 -8.00
C PHE A 113 -7.85 7.78 -6.85
N LEU A 114 -7.66 7.12 -5.72
CA LEU A 114 -7.01 7.64 -4.53
C LEU A 114 -5.81 6.76 -4.16
N TRP A 115 -4.80 7.39 -3.57
CA TRP A 115 -3.73 6.69 -2.88
C TRP A 115 -4.21 6.27 -1.50
N MET A 116 -4.51 4.98 -1.29
CA MET A 116 -5.04 4.48 0.00
C MET A 116 -4.10 4.75 1.19
N SER A 117 -2.80 4.87 0.93
CA SER A 117 -1.81 5.10 1.97
C SER A 117 -1.70 6.57 2.40
N THR A 118 -2.16 7.52 1.58
CA THR A 118 -2.08 8.97 1.90
C THR A 118 -3.44 9.66 1.90
N GLY A 119 -4.48 9.02 1.37
CA GLY A 119 -5.82 9.58 1.21
C GLY A 119 -5.91 10.66 0.12
N LEU A 120 -4.83 10.93 -0.61
CA LEU A 120 -4.80 11.96 -1.64
C LEU A 120 -5.26 11.43 -3.00
N PRO A 121 -5.93 12.26 -3.81
CA PRO A 121 -6.26 11.90 -5.18
C PRO A 121 -5.01 11.78 -6.04
N PHE A 122 -5.14 11.05 -7.14
CA PHE A 122 -4.11 11.00 -8.15
C PHE A 122 -3.89 12.40 -8.74
N ASN A 123 -2.65 12.73 -9.06
CA ASN A 123 -2.35 14.01 -9.70
C ASN A 123 -2.85 13.98 -11.15
N ALA A 124 -3.84 14.83 -11.47
CA ALA A 124 -4.45 14.85 -12.79
C ALA A 124 -3.49 15.24 -13.92
N THR A 125 -2.36 15.89 -13.61
CA THR A 125 -1.36 16.23 -14.64
C THR A 125 -0.45 15.05 -14.99
N PHE A 126 -0.57 13.90 -14.30
CA PHE A 126 0.32 12.76 -14.51
C PHE A 126 -0.23 11.79 -15.56
N ASP A 127 0.39 11.77 -16.74
CA ASP A 127 0.15 10.75 -17.77
C ASP A 127 1.03 9.51 -17.50
N TYR A 128 0.74 8.76 -16.43
CA TYR A 128 1.42 7.50 -16.12
C TYR A 128 0.54 6.27 -16.32
N PHE A 129 -0.76 6.42 -16.59
CA PHE A 129 -1.63 5.29 -16.91
C PHE A 129 -1.34 4.70 -18.28
N GLU A 130 -1.20 3.38 -18.36
CA GLU A 130 -1.03 2.66 -19.61
C GLU A 130 -2.11 3.09 -20.61
N LYS A 131 -1.71 3.39 -21.85
CA LYS A 131 -2.65 3.85 -22.87
C LYS A 131 -3.35 2.62 -23.43
N SER A 132 -4.52 2.33 -22.88
CA SER A 132 -5.35 1.17 -23.22
C SER A 132 -6.77 1.65 -23.49
N PRO A 133 -7.53 1.00 -24.39
CA PRO A 133 -8.96 1.28 -24.55
C PRO A 133 -9.72 1.27 -23.22
N GLU A 134 -9.24 0.49 -22.24
CA GLU A 134 -9.80 0.43 -20.89
C GLU A 134 -9.55 1.70 -20.06
N THR A 135 -8.42 2.39 -20.24
CA THR A 135 -8.06 3.60 -19.49
C THR A 135 -8.55 4.89 -20.16
N VAL A 136 -8.85 4.84 -21.46
CA VAL A 136 -9.32 5.99 -22.26
C VAL A 136 -10.75 6.45 -21.88
N GLY A 137 -11.51 5.65 -21.13
CA GLY A 137 -12.82 6.02 -20.59
C GLY A 137 -12.88 6.14 -19.06
N MET A 138 -11.73 6.09 -18.38
CA MET A 138 -11.61 6.33 -16.94
C MET A 138 -10.92 7.67 -16.74
N ASP A 139 -11.59 8.77 -17.07
CA ASP A 139 -11.05 10.09 -16.82
C ASP A 139 -10.86 10.24 -15.30
N PRO A 140 -9.64 10.48 -14.78
CA PRO A 140 -9.42 10.68 -13.35
C PRO A 140 -10.23 11.84 -12.77
N LEU A 141 -10.78 12.69 -13.64
CA LEU A 141 -11.50 13.91 -13.37
C LEU A 141 -12.97 13.88 -13.78
N ASP A 142 -13.61 12.72 -14.01
CA ASP A 142 -15.06 12.66 -14.29
C ASP A 142 -15.88 13.17 -13.10
N HIS A 143 -15.95 14.50 -13.02
CA HIS A 143 -16.71 15.31 -12.10
C HIS A 143 -17.87 15.91 -12.87
N ASN A 144 -18.78 15.08 -13.39
CA ASN A 144 -20.15 15.53 -13.65
C ASN A 144 -21.14 14.36 -13.79
N SER A 145 -21.77 14.00 -12.68
CA SER A 145 -23.22 13.81 -12.64
C SER A 145 -23.70 13.99 -11.19
N ASN A 146 -24.10 15.23 -10.90
CA ASN A 146 -24.87 15.68 -9.74
C ASN A 146 -24.12 15.83 -8.40
N THR A 147 -24.00 17.10 -8.01
CA THR A 147 -23.76 17.60 -6.66
C THR A 147 -24.85 17.12 -5.70
N SER A 148 -24.72 15.89 -5.20
CA SER A 148 -25.36 15.45 -3.97
C SER A 148 -24.50 14.36 -3.31
N PRO A 149 -24.17 14.47 -2.00
CA PRO A 149 -23.37 13.47 -1.27
C PRO A 149 -24.05 12.10 -1.08
N GLN A 150 -25.14 11.81 -1.80
CA GLN A 150 -25.93 10.60 -1.61
C GLN A 150 -26.01 9.81 -2.91
N ARG A 151 -25.37 8.63 -2.85
CA ARG A 151 -25.70 7.43 -3.63
C ARG A 151 -24.94 7.21 -4.96
N THR A 152 -23.62 7.39 -5.00
CA THR A 152 -22.79 6.81 -6.08
C THR A 152 -22.26 5.40 -5.78
N ALA A 153 -22.54 4.84 -4.60
CA ALA A 153 -22.20 3.45 -4.27
C ALA A 153 -22.98 2.39 -5.08
N ARG A 154 -23.84 2.78 -6.04
CA ARG A 154 -24.82 1.89 -6.66
C ARG A 154 -24.73 1.70 -8.17
N ASP A 155 -23.85 2.39 -8.88
CA ASP A 155 -23.79 2.24 -10.34
C ASP A 155 -22.53 1.51 -10.83
N SER A 156 -22.81 0.48 -11.64
CA SER A 156 -21.93 -0.22 -12.59
C SER A 156 -21.08 -1.37 -12.04
N SER A 157 -21.73 -2.53 -11.93
CA SER A 157 -21.15 -3.86 -11.69
C SER A 157 -20.07 -4.31 -12.70
N SER A 158 -19.87 -3.59 -13.80
CA SER A 158 -18.87 -3.89 -14.84
C SER A 158 -17.59 -3.06 -14.73
N GLY A 159 -17.62 -1.84 -14.17
CA GLY A 159 -16.46 -0.97 -13.99
C GLY A 159 -15.74 -1.12 -12.65
N LEU A 160 -16.34 -1.87 -11.71
CA LEU A 160 -15.81 -2.15 -10.36
C LEU A 160 -14.81 -3.31 -10.33
N GLN A 161 -14.75 -4.16 -11.36
CA GLN A 161 -13.87 -5.33 -11.34
C GLN A 161 -12.39 -4.91 -11.30
N LYS A 162 -12.00 -3.86 -12.01
CA LYS A 162 -10.61 -3.35 -12.04
C LYS A 162 -10.44 -2.14 -11.13
N GLY A 163 -10.43 -2.38 -9.82
CA GLY A 163 -10.42 -1.33 -8.80
C GLY A 163 -9.05 -0.94 -8.26
N CYS A 164 -8.04 -1.79 -8.44
CA CYS A 164 -6.72 -1.65 -7.82
C CYS A 164 -5.65 -1.31 -8.83
N VAL A 165 -4.70 -0.45 -8.46
CA VAL A 165 -3.66 0.02 -9.39
C VAL A 165 -2.35 -0.71 -9.16
N HIS A 166 -1.76 -1.19 -10.24
CA HIS A 166 -0.43 -1.79 -10.25
C HIS A 166 0.50 -1.11 -11.26
N LEU A 167 1.81 -1.23 -11.07
CA LEU A 167 2.80 -1.00 -12.11
C LEU A 167 2.78 -2.19 -13.06
N LYS A 168 2.56 -1.95 -14.35
CA LYS A 168 2.40 -2.99 -15.37
C LYS A 168 3.67 -3.15 -16.20
N ALA A 169 4.26 -4.33 -16.19
CA ALA A 169 5.39 -4.66 -17.06
C ALA A 169 4.97 -4.63 -18.55
N PRO A 170 5.91 -4.32 -19.48
CA PRO A 170 7.31 -3.97 -19.23
C PRO A 170 7.53 -2.47 -19.01
N SER A 171 6.53 -1.64 -19.28
CA SER A 171 6.61 -0.17 -19.24
C SER A 171 6.64 0.38 -17.81
N LEU A 172 6.18 -0.42 -16.84
CA LEU A 172 5.89 -0.06 -15.45
C LEU A 172 4.90 1.11 -15.31
N ARG A 173 4.09 1.33 -16.35
CA ARG A 173 2.99 2.30 -16.31
C ARG A 173 1.86 1.79 -15.44
N TRP A 174 1.06 2.71 -14.90
CA TRP A 174 -0.03 2.39 -14.01
C TRP A 174 -1.16 1.72 -14.79
N ALA A 175 -1.71 0.64 -14.27
CA ALA A 175 -2.87 0.00 -14.86
C ALA A 175 -3.86 -0.40 -13.76
N PRO A 176 -5.17 -0.14 -13.95
CA PRO A 176 -6.20 -0.70 -13.09
C PRO A 176 -6.35 -2.20 -13.38
N GLU A 177 -6.55 -2.98 -12.32
CA GLU A 177 -6.69 -4.43 -12.39
C GLU A 177 -7.61 -4.96 -11.28
N ASP A 178 -8.12 -6.18 -11.47
CA ASP A 178 -8.81 -6.92 -10.42
C ASP A 178 -7.94 -7.06 -9.18
N CYS A 179 -8.46 -6.54 -8.06
CA CYS A 179 -7.81 -6.58 -6.75
C CYS A 179 -7.52 -8.00 -6.25
N SER A 180 -8.20 -9.00 -6.81
CA SER A 180 -8.01 -10.43 -6.51
C SER A 180 -6.83 -11.04 -7.27
N ALA A 181 -6.29 -10.36 -8.29
CA ALA A 181 -5.16 -10.85 -9.06
C ALA A 181 -3.89 -10.94 -8.19
N VAL A 182 -3.05 -11.93 -8.49
CA VAL A 182 -1.77 -12.11 -7.81
C VAL A 182 -0.69 -11.28 -8.48
N LYS A 183 0.05 -10.50 -7.70
CA LYS A 183 1.18 -9.69 -8.17
C LYS A 183 2.22 -9.55 -7.06
N ASP A 184 3.42 -9.14 -7.45
CA ASP A 184 4.41 -8.63 -6.52
C ASP A 184 3.90 -7.29 -5.93
N PHE A 185 4.56 -6.75 -4.92
CA PHE A 185 4.11 -5.51 -4.28
C PHE A 185 5.26 -4.66 -3.78
N ILE A 186 4.98 -3.37 -3.63
CA ILE A 186 5.95 -2.38 -3.14
C ILE A 186 5.34 -1.74 -1.90
N CYS A 187 6.01 -1.94 -0.76
CA CYS A 187 5.76 -1.17 0.44
C CYS A 187 6.68 0.05 0.47
N GLU A 188 6.21 1.15 1.03
CA GLU A 188 6.98 2.35 1.35
C GLU A 188 6.89 2.65 2.85
N GLN A 189 7.86 3.41 3.34
CA GLN A 189 7.85 3.93 4.70
C GLN A 189 6.58 4.74 5.00
N THR A 190 5.90 4.40 6.09
CA THR A 190 4.75 5.15 6.56
C THR A 190 5.17 6.55 7.01
N ARG A 191 4.38 7.55 6.59
CA ARG A 191 4.55 8.94 7.04
C ARG A 191 3.88 9.13 8.39
N CYS A 192 4.52 9.88 9.27
CA CYS A 192 3.91 10.26 10.54
C CYS A 192 3.19 11.59 10.37
N TYR A 193 1.88 11.55 10.58
CA TYR A 193 1.03 12.72 10.61
C TYR A 193 0.83 13.14 12.06
N TYR A 194 1.43 14.27 12.43
CA TYR A 194 1.15 14.90 13.71
C TYR A 194 -0.11 15.74 13.57
N TYR A 195 -1.24 15.16 13.98
CA TYR A 195 -2.48 15.89 14.18
C TYR A 195 -2.59 16.30 15.64
N ASN A 196 -3.03 17.53 15.87
CA ASN A 196 -3.37 18.00 17.21
C ASN A 196 -4.80 17.55 17.52
N TYR A 197 -4.96 16.27 17.87
CA TYR A 197 -6.26 15.72 18.26
C TYR A 197 -6.63 16.24 19.65
N GLY A 198 -7.74 16.96 19.77
CA GLY A 198 -8.35 17.25 21.07
C GLY A 198 -9.01 15.99 21.63
N SER A 199 -8.73 15.64 22.89
CA SER A 199 -9.42 14.54 23.57
C SER A 199 -10.75 15.04 24.14
N ILE A 200 -11.85 14.36 23.81
CA ILE A 200 -13.10 14.50 24.54
C ILE A 200 -13.01 13.55 25.74
N PRO A 201 -13.10 14.03 27.00
CA PRO A 201 -13.07 13.15 28.16
C PRO A 201 -14.32 12.27 28.15
N VAL A 202 -14.14 10.95 28.03
CA VAL A 202 -15.22 9.98 28.21
C VAL A 202 -15.31 9.63 29.70
N SER A 203 -16.41 10.04 30.34
CA SER A 203 -16.69 9.66 31.74
C SER A 203 -17.06 8.19 31.82
N SER A 204 -16.37 7.42 32.65
CA SER A 204 -16.65 6.00 32.91
C SER A 204 -17.88 5.76 33.80
N ALA A 205 -18.69 6.79 34.07
CA ALA A 205 -19.80 6.74 35.04
C ALA A 205 -21.19 6.56 34.42
N GLN A 206 -21.31 5.96 33.23
CA GLN A 206 -22.60 5.48 32.72
C GLN A 206 -22.50 3.98 32.43
N GLY A 207 -22.77 3.19 33.48
CA GLY A 207 -22.99 1.76 33.46
C GLY A 207 -24.09 1.42 34.44
#